data_AF-A0A9P8AJJ0-F1
#
_entry.id   AF-A0A9P8AJJ0-F1
#
_cell.length_a   1.000
_cell.length_b   1.000
_cell.length_c   1.000
_cell.angle_alpha   90.00
_cell.angle_beta   90.00
_cell.angle_gamma   90.00
#
_symmetry.space_group_name_H-M   'P 1'
#
loop_
_entity.id
_entity.type
_entity.pdbx_description
1 polymer ?
#
loop_
_entity_poly.entity_id
_entity_poly.type
_entity_poly.pdbx_seq_one_letter_code
_entity_poly.pdbx_strand_id
1 'polypeptide(L)'
;MKASCGYSWLEKTSSLRERNMGVLEGMCITDARAKYGSDFRNIGEKKDSLVARVEEVWDGLIADAQEKGWKNLVVCTHGGVITAYINYLYTDRKYGLNRKLSPDSLKVPFNTSVLTIDIVLANKQGTIQDFGNTDHLGGHFTVKDQDLR
;
A
#
# COMPACT_ATOMS: atom_id res chain seq x y z
N MET A 1 29.61 -25.14 6.95
CA MET A 1 28.40 -24.66 6.26
C MET A 1 27.19 -25.09 7.07
N LYS A 2 26.55 -24.17 7.81
CA LYS A 2 25.25 -24.44 8.44
C LYS A 2 24.17 -23.85 7.55
N ALA A 3 23.33 -24.71 6.99
CA ALA A 3 22.05 -24.30 6.45
C ALA A 3 21.16 -23.91 7.64
N SER A 4 20.90 -22.61 7.81
CA SER A 4 19.92 -22.13 8.78
C SER A 4 18.53 -22.18 8.15
N CYS A 5 17.76 -23.20 8.54
CA CYS A 5 16.34 -23.29 8.29
C CYS A 5 15.60 -22.14 9.01
N GLY A 6 15.07 -21.20 8.21
CA GLY A 6 13.84 -20.42 8.41
C GLY A 6 13.52 -19.84 9.78
N TYR A 7 14.00 -18.63 10.06
CA TYR A 7 13.25 -17.69 10.90
C TYR A 7 12.49 -16.73 9.97
N SER A 8 11.17 -16.85 9.90
CA SER A 8 10.34 -15.77 9.35
C SER A 8 10.26 -14.68 10.41
N TRP A 9 11.03 -13.60 10.23
CA TRP A 9 10.92 -12.40 11.05
C TRP A 9 9.59 -11.72 10.71
N LEU A 10 8.57 -11.97 11.54
CA LEU A 10 7.29 -11.27 11.45
C LEU A 10 7.35 -10.06 12.37
N GLU A 11 7.50 -8.88 11.78
CA GLU A 11 7.40 -7.62 12.49
C GLU A 11 6.01 -7.02 12.34
N LYS A 12 5.50 -6.41 13.41
CA LYS A 12 4.19 -5.78 13.45
C LYS A 12 4.37 -4.31 13.78
N THR A 13 3.66 -3.45 13.06
CA THR A 13 3.61 -2.01 13.36
C THR A 13 2.19 -1.48 13.17
N SER A 14 1.79 -0.56 14.04
CA SER A 14 0.52 0.17 13.89
C SER A 14 0.55 1.14 12.72
N SER A 15 1.75 1.56 12.27
CA SER A 15 1.93 2.51 11.17
C SER A 15 1.55 1.95 9.80
N LEU A 16 1.22 0.65 9.71
CA LEU A 16 0.66 0.02 8.52
C LEU A 16 -0.84 -0.31 8.66
N ARG A 17 -1.52 0.15 9.72
CA ARG A 17 -2.98 -0.01 9.85
C ARG A 17 -3.72 0.83 8.80
N GLU A 18 -4.95 0.42 8.50
CA GLU A 18 -5.86 1.17 7.63
C GLU A 18 -6.00 2.63 8.08
N ARG A 19 -6.34 3.51 7.13
CA ARG A 19 -6.65 4.90 7.41
C ARG A 19 -7.70 5.01 8.53
N ASN A 20 -7.43 5.83 9.54
CA ASN A 20 -8.42 6.09 10.58
C ASN A 20 -9.60 6.87 9.99
N MET A 21 -10.81 6.29 10.02
CA MET A 21 -12.02 6.89 9.46
C MET A 21 -12.75 7.81 10.46
N GLY A 22 -12.26 7.91 11.70
CA GLY A 22 -12.85 8.73 12.76
C GLY A 22 -14.31 8.37 13.00
N VAL A 23 -15.18 9.39 12.99
CA VAL A 23 -16.63 9.23 13.21
C VAL A 23 -17.34 8.42 12.13
N LEU A 24 -16.68 8.14 11.00
CA LEU A 24 -17.25 7.32 9.93
C LEU A 24 -16.99 5.83 10.10
N GLU A 25 -16.15 5.44 11.07
CA GLU A 25 -15.86 4.03 11.31
C GLU A 25 -17.13 3.26 11.70
N GLY A 26 -17.42 2.18 10.97
CA GLY A 26 -18.65 1.40 11.13
C GLY A 26 -19.91 2.00 10.46
N MET A 27 -19.81 3.15 9.80
CA MET A 27 -20.93 3.77 9.08
C MET A 27 -21.08 3.19 7.66
N CYS A 28 -22.33 3.00 7.21
CA CYS A 28 -22.57 2.66 5.80
C CYS A 28 -22.18 3.83 4.89
N ILE A 29 -21.59 3.55 3.72
CA ILE A 29 -21.14 4.57 2.76
C ILE A 29 -22.30 5.48 2.34
N THR A 30 -23.50 4.91 2.14
CA THR A 30 -24.70 5.68 1.78
C THR A 30 -25.06 6.69 2.85
N ASP A 31 -24.92 6.32 4.12
CA ASP A 31 -25.26 7.18 5.25
C ASP A 31 -24.19 8.24 5.46
N ALA A 32 -22.91 7.87 5.30
CA ALA A 32 -21.80 8.82 5.34
C ALA A 32 -21.93 9.88 4.24
N ARG A 33 -22.27 9.47 3.01
CA ARG A 33 -22.52 10.37 1.89
C ARG A 33 -23.75 11.25 2.12
N ALA A 34 -24.83 10.69 2.66
CA ALA A 34 -26.03 11.47 2.96
C ALA A 34 -25.77 12.52 4.06
N LYS A 35 -24.97 12.16 5.08
CA LYS A 35 -24.70 13.01 6.24
C LYS A 35 -23.61 14.06 6.02
N TYR A 36 -22.56 13.71 5.29
CA TYR A 36 -21.36 14.56 5.12
C TYR A 36 -21.09 14.97 3.67
N GLY A 37 -21.99 14.62 2.74
CA GLY A 37 -21.82 14.90 1.32
C GLY A 37 -20.69 14.10 0.69
N SER A 38 -20.18 14.55 -0.46
CA SER A 38 -19.05 13.92 -1.16
C SER A 38 -17.72 14.01 -0.40
N ASP A 39 -17.62 14.94 0.56
CA ASP A 39 -16.40 15.21 1.33
C ASP A 39 -16.19 14.23 2.49
N PHE A 40 -17.12 13.30 2.72
CA PHE A 40 -16.97 12.25 3.74
C PHE A 40 -15.64 11.49 3.64
N ARG A 41 -15.08 11.37 2.42
CA ARG A 41 -13.80 10.72 2.16
C ARG A 41 -12.60 11.42 2.81
N ASN A 42 -12.72 12.69 3.16
CA ASN A 42 -11.67 13.49 3.79
C ASN A 42 -11.82 13.59 5.31
N ILE A 43 -12.85 12.94 5.88
CA ILE A 43 -13.05 12.86 7.33
C ILE A 43 -12.14 11.77 7.92
N GLY A 44 -11.56 12.05 9.08
CA GLY A 44 -10.65 11.15 9.78
C GLY A 44 -9.18 11.54 9.59
N GLU A 45 -8.33 10.56 9.34
CA GLU A 45 -6.91 10.76 9.10
C GLU A 45 -6.66 11.42 7.74
N LYS A 46 -5.87 12.50 7.77
CA LYS A 46 -5.45 13.23 6.56
C LYS A 46 -4.46 12.39 5.74
N LYS A 47 -4.51 12.56 4.42
CA LYS A 47 -3.60 11.88 3.47
C LYS A 47 -2.13 12.08 3.87
N ASP A 48 -1.72 13.31 4.18
CA ASP A 48 -0.32 13.59 4.51
C ASP A 48 0.13 12.90 5.80
N SER A 49 -0.75 12.80 6.79
CA SER A 49 -0.48 12.07 8.04
C SER A 49 -0.35 10.57 7.80
N LEU A 50 -1.23 10.00 6.96
CA LEU A 50 -1.15 8.61 6.52
C LEU A 50 0.15 8.33 5.77
N VAL A 51 0.51 9.18 4.81
CA VAL A 51 1.74 9.02 4.02
C VAL A 51 2.97 9.12 4.91
N ALA A 52 3.05 10.11 5.79
CA ALA A 52 4.21 10.30 6.67
C ALA A 52 4.50 9.08 7.55
N ARG A 53 3.47 8.49 8.18
CA ARG A 53 3.67 7.29 9.03
C ARG A 53 4.06 6.05 8.23
N VAL A 54 3.58 5.92 7.00
CA VAL A 54 3.93 4.78 6.13
C VAL A 54 5.32 4.98 5.54
N GLU A 55 5.71 6.22 5.23
CA GLU A 55 7.04 6.57 4.75
C GLU A 55 8.14 6.23 5.75
N GLU A 56 7.92 6.51 7.03
CA GLU A 56 8.85 6.14 8.09
C GLU A 56 9.11 4.62 8.11
N VAL A 57 8.05 3.81 8.01
CA VAL A 57 8.17 2.35 7.94
C VAL A 57 8.89 1.92 6.66
N TRP A 58 8.54 2.51 5.52
CA TRP A 58 9.11 2.17 4.23
C TRP A 58 10.62 2.44 4.17
N ASP A 59 11.05 3.63 4.62
CA ASP A 59 12.46 4.00 4.65
C ASP A 59 13.25 3.14 5.64
N GLY A 60 12.64 2.77 6.77
CA GLY A 60 13.20 1.79 7.70
C GLY A 60 13.39 0.41 7.07
N LEU A 61 12.38 -0.12 6.37
CA LEU A 61 12.47 -1.41 5.67
C LEU A 61 13.57 -1.43 4.60
N ILE A 62 13.74 -0.34 3.85
CA ILE A 62 14.82 -0.23 2.86
C ILE A 62 16.20 -0.18 3.53
N ALA A 63 16.34 0.59 4.61
CA ALA A 63 17.58 0.66 5.37
C ALA A 63 17.98 -0.72 5.93
N ASP A 64 17.02 -1.41 6.55
CA ASP A 64 17.19 -2.76 7.06
C ASP A 64 17.56 -3.75 5.95
N ALA A 65 16.92 -3.66 4.78
CA ALA A 65 17.24 -4.52 3.65
C ALA A 65 18.68 -4.34 3.18
N GLN A 66 19.15 -3.10 3.15
CA GLN A 66 20.53 -2.76 2.79
C GLN A 66 21.53 -3.27 3.83
N GLU A 67 21.26 -3.07 5.13
CA GLU A 67 22.15 -3.50 6.22
C GLU A 67 22.21 -5.03 6.34
N LYS A 68 21.04 -5.68 6.33
CA LYS A 68 20.91 -7.13 6.55
C LYS A 68 21.07 -7.95 5.27
N GLY A 69 21.24 -7.31 4.12
CA GLY A 69 21.39 -7.96 2.82
C GLY A 69 20.13 -8.71 2.36
N TRP A 70 18.95 -8.22 2.76
CA TRP A 70 17.68 -8.83 2.35
C TRP A 70 17.39 -8.56 0.88
N LYS A 71 16.93 -9.58 0.17
CA LYS A 71 16.59 -9.49 -1.27
C LYS A 71 15.09 -9.35 -1.53
N ASN A 72 14.26 -9.85 -0.61
CA ASN A 72 12.81 -9.86 -0.75
C ASN A 72 12.18 -9.51 0.59
N LEU A 73 11.17 -8.65 0.55
CA LEU A 73 10.34 -8.28 1.69
C LEU A 73 8.88 -8.43 1.33
N VAL A 74 8.07 -8.83 2.31
CA VAL A 74 6.62 -8.92 2.16
C VAL A 74 5.99 -8.00 3.20
N VAL A 75 5.15 -7.08 2.72
CA VAL A 75 4.38 -6.17 3.55
C VAL A 75 2.90 -6.49 3.37
N CYS A 76 2.22 -6.82 4.47
CA CYS A 76 0.78 -7.03 4.48
C CYS A 76 0.11 -5.82 5.14
N THR A 77 -0.80 -5.17 4.42
CA THR A 77 -1.48 -3.95 4.89
C THR A 77 -2.87 -3.86 4.25
N HIS A 78 -3.46 -2.67 4.21
CA HIS A 78 -4.84 -2.42 3.84
C HIS A 78 -4.96 -1.60 2.56
N GLY A 79 -6.10 -1.69 1.89
CA GLY A 79 -6.30 -1.05 0.59
C GLY A 79 -6.12 0.47 0.60
N GLY A 80 -6.50 1.18 1.66
CA GLY A 80 -6.35 2.63 1.74
C GLY A 80 -4.89 3.05 1.87
N VAL A 81 -4.11 2.30 2.66
CA VAL A 81 -2.65 2.47 2.79
C VAL A 81 -1.97 2.22 1.44
N ILE A 82 -2.27 1.08 0.79
CA ILE A 82 -1.67 0.72 -0.51
C ILE A 82 -1.96 1.82 -1.53
N THR A 83 -3.23 2.21 -1.67
CA THR A 83 -3.63 3.21 -2.67
C THR A 83 -2.93 4.54 -2.42
N ALA A 84 -3.01 5.07 -1.20
CA ALA A 84 -2.41 6.37 -0.88
C ALA A 84 -0.89 6.36 -1.06
N TYR A 85 -0.22 5.33 -0.54
CA TYR A 85 1.24 5.30 -0.51
C TYR A 85 1.86 4.93 -1.86
N ILE A 86 1.26 4.02 -2.63
CA ILE A 86 1.76 3.71 -3.98
C ILE A 86 1.58 4.90 -4.93
N ASN A 87 0.48 5.63 -4.81
CA ASN A 87 0.33 6.90 -5.54
C ASN A 87 1.42 7.90 -5.13
N TYR A 88 1.69 8.07 -3.83
CA TYR A 88 2.80 8.92 -3.35
C TYR A 88 4.18 8.48 -3.89
N LEU A 89 4.47 7.17 -3.92
CA LEU A 89 5.71 6.66 -4.49
C LEU A 89 5.85 7.08 -5.97
N TYR A 90 4.77 6.98 -6.75
CA TYR A 90 4.75 7.39 -8.15
C TYR A 90 4.82 8.92 -8.32
N THR A 91 3.96 9.67 -7.66
CA THR A 91 3.78 11.11 -7.89
C THR A 91 4.87 11.95 -7.25
N ASP A 92 5.30 11.61 -6.04
CA ASP A 92 6.18 12.45 -5.22
C ASP A 92 7.60 11.89 -5.20
N ARG A 93 7.76 10.58 -4.93
CA ARG A 93 9.09 9.92 -4.93
C ARG A 93 9.59 9.56 -6.33
N LYS A 94 8.76 9.76 -7.37
CA LYS A 94 9.07 9.57 -8.80
C LYS A 94 9.48 8.13 -9.15
N TYR A 95 8.88 7.15 -8.48
CA TYR A 95 9.07 5.75 -8.84
C TYR A 95 8.53 5.49 -10.26
N GLY A 96 9.20 4.60 -10.99
CA GLY A 96 8.77 4.20 -12.32
C GLY A 96 7.53 3.31 -12.28
N LEU A 97 6.80 3.28 -13.39
CA LEU A 97 5.79 2.26 -13.66
C LEU A 97 6.31 1.30 -14.73
N ASN A 98 6.10 0.00 -14.54
CA ASN A 98 6.26 -0.95 -15.63
C ASN A 98 5.34 -0.55 -16.79
N ARG A 99 5.78 -0.76 -18.04
CA ARG A 99 5.04 -0.46 -19.28
C ARG A 99 3.63 -1.03 -19.36
N LYS A 100 3.30 -2.03 -18.53
CA LYS A 100 1.96 -2.64 -18.45
C LYS A 100 1.01 -1.88 -17.53
N LEU A 101 1.52 -0.95 -16.73
CA LEU A 101 0.75 -0.15 -15.79
C LEU A 101 0.60 1.28 -16.31
N SER A 102 -0.56 1.86 -16.05
CA SER A 102 -0.81 3.28 -16.17
C SER A 102 -1.07 3.88 -14.79
N PRO A 103 -0.99 5.21 -14.61
CA PRO A 103 -1.40 5.84 -13.35
C PRO A 103 -2.82 5.46 -12.93
N ASP A 104 -3.73 5.29 -13.89
CA ASP A 104 -5.12 4.86 -13.64
C ASP A 104 -5.24 3.41 -13.12
N SER A 105 -4.14 2.65 -13.13
CA SER A 105 -4.08 1.30 -12.55
C SER A 105 -3.89 1.32 -11.03
N LEU A 106 -3.41 2.44 -10.46
CA LEU A 106 -3.07 2.58 -9.03
C LEU A 106 -4.32 2.91 -8.17
N LYS A 107 -5.35 2.09 -8.32
CA LYS A 107 -6.67 2.23 -7.67
C LYS A 107 -6.78 1.36 -6.42
N VAL A 108 -7.96 1.32 -5.78
CA VAL A 108 -8.16 0.45 -4.62
C VAL A 108 -7.96 -1.01 -5.02
N PRO A 109 -7.00 -1.72 -4.40
CA PRO A 109 -6.68 -3.10 -4.77
C PRO A 109 -7.73 -4.08 -4.25
N PHE A 110 -7.91 -5.20 -4.94
CA PHE A 110 -8.78 -6.28 -4.48
C PHE A 110 -8.21 -6.95 -3.23
N ASN A 111 -9.08 -7.51 -2.38
CA ASN A 111 -8.63 -8.19 -1.16
C ASN A 111 -7.65 -9.32 -1.50
N THR A 112 -6.58 -9.40 -0.73
CA THR A 112 -5.51 -10.41 -0.89
C THR A 112 -4.75 -10.29 -2.21
N SER A 113 -4.98 -9.23 -3.00
CA SER A 113 -4.16 -9.00 -4.19
C SER A 113 -2.72 -8.66 -3.83
N VAL A 114 -1.82 -8.94 -4.77
CA VAL A 114 -0.38 -8.73 -4.61
C VAL A 114 0.06 -7.54 -5.47
N LEU A 115 0.94 -6.73 -4.91
CA LEU A 115 1.69 -5.69 -5.60
C LEU A 115 3.18 -5.99 -5.47
N THR A 116 3.94 -5.73 -6.53
CA THR A 116 5.39 -5.93 -6.55
C THR A 116 6.09 -4.64 -6.95
N ILE A 117 7.14 -4.27 -6.19
CA ILE A 117 8.02 -3.14 -6.47
C ILE A 117 9.45 -3.65 -6.45
N ASP A 118 10.19 -3.39 -7.52
CA ASP A 118 11.64 -3.58 -7.52
C ASP A 118 12.31 -2.29 -7.06
N ILE A 119 13.24 -2.40 -6.11
CA ILE A 119 13.93 -1.24 -5.52
C ILE A 119 15.43 -1.39 -5.72
N VAL A 120 16.05 -0.35 -6.26
CA VAL A 120 17.51 -0.22 -6.32
C VAL A 120 17.98 0.36 -4.99
N LEU A 121 18.48 -0.49 -4.09
CA LEU A 121 18.85 -0.10 -2.72
C LEU A 121 19.86 1.07 -2.69
N ALA A 122 20.79 1.11 -3.65
CA ALA A 122 21.84 2.14 -3.71
C ALA A 122 21.29 3.57 -3.81
N ASN A 123 20.16 3.79 -4.47
CA ASN A 123 19.55 5.11 -4.65
C ASN A 123 18.11 5.19 -4.12
N LYS A 124 17.61 4.09 -3.53
CA LYS A 124 16.25 3.94 -2.98
C LYS A 124 15.12 4.24 -3.99
N GLN A 125 15.43 4.21 -5.29
CA GLN A 125 14.46 4.37 -6.36
C GLN A 125 13.86 3.02 -6.72
N GLY A 126 12.60 3.03 -7.13
CA GLY A 126 11.89 1.79 -7.46
C GLY A 126 11.08 1.87 -8.75
N THR A 127 10.70 0.69 -9.23
CA THR A 127 9.72 0.52 -10.31
C THR A 127 8.59 -0.36 -9.80
N ILE A 128 7.35 0.13 -9.88
CA ILE A 128 6.15 -0.65 -9.58
C ILE A 128 5.95 -1.60 -10.76
N GLN A 129 6.11 -2.90 -10.50
CA GLN A 129 6.10 -3.93 -11.54
C GLN A 129 4.69 -4.45 -11.83
N ASP A 130 3.90 -4.63 -10.77
CA ASP A 130 2.54 -5.12 -10.83
C ASP A 130 1.70 -4.50 -9.70
N PHE A 131 0.40 -4.35 -9.93
CA PHE A 131 -0.53 -3.74 -9.00
C PHE A 131 -1.86 -4.50 -8.99
N GLY A 132 -2.26 -4.98 -7.82
CA GLY A 132 -3.56 -5.63 -7.66
C GLY A 132 -3.66 -7.01 -8.32
N ASN A 133 -2.55 -7.75 -8.43
CA ASN A 133 -2.52 -9.09 -9.02
C ASN A 133 -3.37 -10.05 -8.19
N THR A 134 -4.31 -10.72 -8.86
CA THR A 134 -5.24 -11.68 -8.25
C THR A 134 -5.20 -13.05 -8.89
N ASP A 135 -4.20 -13.34 -9.72
CA ASP A 135 -4.14 -14.57 -10.53
C ASP A 135 -4.17 -15.83 -9.64
N HIS A 136 -3.57 -15.74 -8.46
CA HIS A 136 -3.57 -16.78 -7.44
C HIS A 136 -4.97 -17.09 -6.87
N LEU A 137 -5.96 -16.22 -7.08
CA LEU A 137 -7.36 -16.43 -6.72
C LEU A 137 -8.17 -17.10 -7.85
N GLY A 138 -7.53 -17.48 -8.96
CA GLY A 138 -8.17 -18.16 -10.08
C GLY A 138 -8.78 -17.23 -11.14
N GLY A 139 -8.43 -15.94 -11.14
CA GLY A 139 -8.89 -14.98 -12.14
C GLY A 139 -8.45 -13.55 -11.86
N HIS A 140 -8.86 -12.62 -12.72
CA HIS A 140 -8.61 -11.19 -12.55
C HIS A 140 -9.82 -10.50 -11.90
N PHE A 141 -9.67 -10.06 -10.66
CA PHE A 141 -10.72 -9.41 -9.89
C PHE A 141 -10.45 -7.91 -9.72
N THR A 142 -11.50 -7.11 -9.82
CA THR A 142 -11.46 -5.66 -9.60
C THR A 142 -12.49 -5.25 -8.56
N VAL A 143 -12.15 -4.24 -7.75
CA VAL A 143 -13.09 -3.69 -6.77
C VAL A 143 -14.13 -2.84 -7.51
N LYS A 144 -15.41 -3.22 -7.40
CA LYS A 144 -16.51 -2.48 -8.05
C LYS A 144 -16.73 -1.10 -7.42
N ASP A 145 -16.57 -1.00 -6.10
CA ASP A 145 -16.73 0.24 -5.37
C ASP A 145 -15.39 0.95 -5.18
N GLN A 146 -15.13 1.93 -6.05
CA GLN A 146 -13.99 2.83 -5.94
C GLN A 146 -14.32 4.07 -5.10
N ASP A 147 -15.57 4.22 -4.67
CA ASP A 147 -16.04 5.41 -3.97
C ASP A 147 -15.67 5.41 -2.48
N LEU A 148 -15.15 4.31 -1.95
CA LEU A 148 -14.74 4.21 -0.56
C LEU A 148 -13.57 5.13 -0.19
N ARG A 149 -12.71 5.57 -1.13
CA ARG A 149 -11.41 6.17 -0.82
C ARG A 149 -10.93 7.13 -1.90
#